data_AF-A0A5B9VW91-F1
#
_entry.id   AF-A0A5B9VW91-F1
#
_cell.length_a   1.000
_cell.length_b   1.000
_cell.length_c   1.000
_cell.angle_alpha   90.00
_cell.angle_beta   90.00
_cell.angle_gamma   90.00
#
_symmetry.space_group_name_H-M   'P 1'
#
loop_
_entity.id
_entity.type
_entity.pdbx_description
1 polymer ?
#
loop_
_entity_poly.entity_id
_entity_poly.type
_entity_poly.pdbx_seq_one_letter_code
_entity_poly.pdbx_strand_id
1 'polypeptide(L)'
;MVNIQDLFDDAKCYTTIRDMRWPDGVACPHCSSASVIKDGRDDTEPHRQRYQCRGCGRRFDDLTDTIFAGHHQPLRTWIACLYLMGLNLSGLQIAQELEVNKDDARAMIRQLREGIIARRPPVALEGEVECDEVYVVAGHKGHPEAVKKKAGPPAAGA
;
A
#
# COMPACT_ATOMS: atom_id res chain seq x y z
N MET A 1 24.78 2.60 -2.07
CA MET A 1 23.62 1.73 -1.83
C MET A 1 22.51 2.27 -2.71
N VAL A 2 21.84 1.45 -3.51
CA VAL A 2 20.80 1.92 -4.45
C VAL A 2 19.51 2.11 -3.65
N ASN A 3 18.91 3.31 -3.67
CA ASN A 3 17.61 3.53 -3.03
C ASN A 3 16.53 2.87 -3.90
N ILE A 4 15.72 1.99 -3.32
CA ILE A 4 14.73 1.22 -4.08
C ILE A 4 13.65 2.11 -4.70
N GLN A 5 13.41 3.30 -4.14
CA GLN A 5 12.46 4.27 -4.68
C GLN A 5 12.88 4.80 -6.05
N ASP A 6 14.19 4.87 -6.32
CA ASP A 6 14.72 5.36 -7.61
C ASP A 6 14.42 4.40 -8.77
N LEU A 7 14.00 3.16 -8.47
CA LEU A 7 13.51 2.21 -9.46
C LEU A 7 12.08 2.52 -9.93
N PHE A 8 11.33 3.31 -9.15
CA PHE A 8 9.96 3.68 -9.45
C PHE A 8 9.92 5.10 -10.01
N ASP A 9 9.72 5.20 -11.32
CA ASP A 9 9.51 6.48 -12.00
C ASP A 9 8.14 7.08 -11.61
N ASP A 10 8.14 8.31 -11.11
CA ASP A 10 6.92 9.00 -10.67
C ASP A 10 5.91 9.14 -11.81
N ALA A 11 6.36 9.49 -13.02
CA ALA A 11 5.46 9.63 -14.17
C ALA A 11 4.75 8.30 -14.49
N LYS A 12 5.49 7.19 -14.46
CA LYS A 12 4.97 5.84 -14.65
C LYS A 12 4.02 5.43 -13.54
N CYS A 13 4.30 5.79 -12.28
CA CYS A 13 3.42 5.54 -11.14
C CYS A 13 2.04 6.19 -11.36
N TYR A 14 2.00 7.49 -11.65
CA TYR A 14 0.73 8.19 -11.90
C TYR A 14 0.03 7.70 -13.16
N THR A 15 0.76 7.39 -14.23
CA THR A 15 0.17 6.86 -15.46
C THR A 15 -0.48 5.50 -15.22
N THR A 16 0.21 4.60 -14.52
CA THR A 16 -0.32 3.26 -14.17
C THR A 16 -1.61 3.35 -13.36
N ILE A 17 -1.66 4.23 -12.34
CA ILE A 17 -2.89 4.43 -11.55
C ILE A 17 -4.02 4.99 -12.40
N ARG A 18 -3.71 5.96 -13.27
CA ARG A 18 -4.69 6.58 -14.15
C ARG A 18 -5.33 5.56 -15.09
N ASP A 19 -4.51 4.71 -15.70
CA ASP A 19 -4.95 3.68 -16.64
C ASP A 19 -5.78 2.60 -15.94
N MET A 20 -5.37 2.17 -14.74
CA MET A 20 -6.14 1.22 -13.92
C MET A 20 -7.48 1.80 -13.46
N ARG A 21 -7.52 3.10 -13.17
CA ARG A 21 -8.71 3.77 -12.63
C ARG A 21 -9.73 4.12 -13.71
N TRP A 22 -9.25 4.51 -14.89
CA TRP A 22 -10.05 5.08 -15.97
C TRP A 22 -9.66 4.47 -17.32
N PRO A 23 -9.93 3.16 -17.53
CA PRO A 23 -9.57 2.47 -18.76
C PRO A 23 -10.25 3.09 -20.01
N ASP A 24 -11.47 3.59 -19.84
CA ASP A 24 -12.29 4.17 -20.93
C ASP A 24 -12.28 5.72 -20.91
N GLY A 25 -11.38 6.33 -20.14
CA GLY A 25 -11.27 7.78 -19.98
C GLY A 25 -11.76 8.31 -18.63
N VAL A 26 -11.33 9.54 -18.33
CA VAL A 26 -11.47 10.14 -16.99
C VAL A 26 -12.93 10.44 -16.66
N ALA A 27 -13.43 9.84 -15.58
CA ALA A 27 -14.75 10.10 -15.03
C ALA A 27 -14.64 10.73 -13.63
N CYS A 28 -15.52 11.70 -13.34
CA CYS A 28 -15.53 12.36 -12.05
C CYS A 28 -15.86 11.37 -10.92
N PRO A 29 -15.04 11.28 -9.86
CA PRO A 29 -15.30 10.34 -8.77
C PRO A 29 -16.53 10.71 -7.92
N HIS A 30 -16.96 11.96 -7.94
CA HIS A 30 -18.10 12.43 -7.15
C HIS A 30 -19.47 12.26 -7.82
N CYS A 31 -19.53 12.27 -9.15
CA CYS A 31 -20.80 12.25 -9.90
C CYS A 31 -20.79 11.34 -11.13
N SER A 32 -19.69 10.62 -11.37
CA SER A 32 -19.49 9.71 -12.51
C SER A 32 -19.59 10.35 -13.90
N SER A 33 -19.69 11.69 -13.99
CA SER A 33 -19.72 12.39 -15.28
C SER A 33 -18.39 12.27 -16.02
N ALA A 34 -18.46 11.94 -17.31
CA ALA A 34 -17.32 11.99 -18.25
C ALA A 34 -17.01 13.43 -18.73
N SER A 35 -17.83 14.42 -18.37
CA SER A 35 -17.60 15.82 -18.72
C SER A 35 -16.54 16.42 -17.78
N VAL A 36 -15.28 16.13 -18.05
CA VAL A 36 -14.12 16.51 -17.24
C VAL A 36 -13.10 17.26 -18.09
N ILE A 37 -12.51 18.32 -17.54
CA ILE A 37 -11.39 19.04 -18.14
C ILE A 37 -10.14 18.93 -17.27
N LYS A 38 -8.97 19.04 -17.89
CA LYS A 38 -7.68 19.16 -17.20
C LYS A 38 -7.53 20.59 -16.67
N ASP A 39 -7.27 20.73 -15.37
CA ASP A 39 -7.16 22.01 -14.64
C ASP A 39 -5.73 22.18 -14.08
N GLY A 40 -4.73 22.10 -14.95
CA GLY A 40 -3.32 22.18 -14.57
C GLY A 40 -2.79 20.92 -13.87
N ARG A 41 -1.65 21.04 -13.19
CA ARG A 41 -1.01 19.94 -12.45
C ARG A 41 -0.71 20.37 -11.03
N ASP A 42 -0.37 19.41 -10.18
CA ASP A 42 0.09 19.72 -8.83
C ASP A 42 1.45 20.43 -8.86
N ASP A 43 1.61 21.39 -7.95
CA ASP A 43 2.80 22.25 -7.87
C ASP A 43 4.01 21.50 -7.28
N THR A 44 3.75 20.54 -6.40
CA THR A 44 4.78 19.70 -5.74
C THR A 44 4.99 18.37 -6.46
N GLU A 45 3.95 17.87 -7.13
CA GLU A 45 3.93 16.57 -7.80
C GLU A 45 3.57 16.77 -9.29
N PRO A 46 4.54 17.11 -10.17
CA PRO A 46 4.27 17.53 -11.55
C PRO A 46 3.64 16.46 -12.45
N HIS A 47 3.58 15.22 -11.99
CA HIS A 47 2.96 14.09 -12.69
C HIS A 47 1.50 13.85 -12.25
N ARG A 48 1.07 14.48 -11.15
CA ARG A 48 -0.31 14.48 -10.65
C ARG A 48 -1.13 15.50 -11.43
N GLN A 49 -2.12 14.98 -12.15
CA GLN A 49 -3.05 15.77 -12.95
C GLN A 49 -4.21 16.26 -12.08
N ARG A 50 -4.50 17.55 -12.14
CA ARG A 50 -5.70 18.15 -11.54
C ARG A 50 -6.80 18.21 -12.61
N TYR A 51 -8.04 17.99 -12.19
CA TYR A 51 -9.22 17.91 -13.04
C TYR A 51 -10.34 18.77 -12.46
N GLN A 52 -11.17 19.32 -13.35
CA GLN A 52 -12.42 19.97 -12.98
C GLN A 52 -13.58 19.28 -13.70
N CYS A 53 -14.58 18.85 -12.93
CA CYS A 53 -15.80 18.28 -13.48
C CYS A 53 -16.76 19.40 -13.92
N ARG A 54 -17.25 19.35 -15.16
CA ARG A 54 -18.29 20.26 -15.65
C ARG A 54 -19.70 19.81 -15.25
N GLY A 55 -19.89 18.54 -14.87
CA GLY A 55 -21.17 18.02 -14.41
C GLY A 55 -21.54 18.53 -13.01
N CYS A 56 -20.62 18.47 -12.05
CA CYS A 56 -20.86 18.89 -10.66
C CYS A 56 -20.04 20.11 -10.21
N GLY A 57 -19.18 20.66 -11.06
CA GLY A 57 -18.33 21.81 -10.77
C GLY A 57 -17.13 21.54 -9.85
N ARG A 58 -17.04 20.35 -9.24
CA ARG A 58 -15.99 20.00 -8.26
C ARG A 58 -14.66 19.71 -8.94
N ARG A 59 -13.57 20.01 -8.22
CA ARG A 59 -12.20 19.65 -8.58
C ARG A 59 -11.82 18.31 -7.96
N PHE A 60 -11.00 17.55 -8.67
CA PHE A 60 -10.41 16.30 -8.20
C PHE A 60 -9.07 16.07 -8.92
N ASP A 61 -8.33 15.05 -8.52
CA ASP A 61 -7.06 14.65 -9.12
C ASP A 61 -6.96 13.13 -9.25
N ASP A 62 -5.84 12.64 -9.77
CA ASP A 62 -5.59 11.21 -9.97
C ASP A 62 -5.75 10.36 -8.68
N LEU A 63 -5.53 10.96 -7.50
CA LEU A 63 -5.52 10.27 -6.21
C LEU A 63 -6.81 10.47 -5.41
N THR A 64 -7.71 11.36 -5.83
CA THR A 64 -8.98 11.65 -5.12
C THR A 64 -9.79 10.37 -4.92
N ASP A 65 -10.37 10.13 -3.75
CA ASP A 65 -11.11 8.90 -3.39
C ASP A 65 -10.28 7.60 -3.52
N THR A 66 -8.95 7.69 -3.41
CA THR A 66 -8.05 6.53 -3.28
C THR A 66 -7.39 6.51 -1.90
N ILE A 67 -6.80 5.37 -1.52
CA ILE A 67 -6.01 5.25 -0.29
C ILE A 67 -4.76 6.14 -0.28
N PHE A 68 -4.36 6.66 -1.44
CA PHE A 68 -3.19 7.54 -1.58
C PHE A 68 -3.55 9.02 -1.39
N ALA A 69 -4.84 9.36 -1.27
CA ALA A 69 -5.29 10.73 -1.13
C ALA A 69 -4.96 11.30 0.25
N GLY A 70 -4.58 12.58 0.32
CA GLY A 70 -4.42 13.29 1.60
C GLY A 70 -3.19 12.90 2.41
N HIS A 71 -2.25 12.14 1.82
CA HIS A 71 -1.00 11.76 2.47
C HIS A 71 0.16 12.61 1.99
N HIS A 72 1.12 12.88 2.89
CA HIS A 72 2.34 13.62 2.57
C HIS A 72 3.38 12.78 1.82
N GLN A 73 3.30 11.45 1.92
CA GLN A 73 4.23 10.56 1.25
C GLN A 73 3.91 10.50 -0.25
N PRO A 74 4.92 10.64 -1.13
CA PRO A 74 4.72 10.65 -2.57
C PRO A 74 4.26 9.27 -3.06
N LEU A 75 3.63 9.25 -4.23
CA LEU A 75 2.98 8.03 -4.74
C LEU A 75 3.96 6.87 -4.92
N ARG A 76 5.19 7.16 -5.39
CA ARG A 76 6.24 6.14 -5.53
C ARG A 76 6.54 5.41 -4.23
N THR A 77 6.50 6.09 -3.09
CA THR A 77 6.80 5.50 -1.77
C THR A 77 5.72 4.51 -1.37
N TRP A 78 4.45 4.82 -1.69
CA TRP A 78 3.34 3.89 -1.50
C TRP A 78 3.44 2.65 -2.38
N ILE A 79 3.80 2.83 -3.65
CA ILE A 79 3.96 1.71 -4.60
C ILE A 79 5.15 0.83 -4.19
N ALA A 80 6.28 1.42 -3.81
CA ALA A 80 7.43 0.70 -3.28
C ALA A 80 7.08 -0.05 -1.98
N CYS A 81 6.30 0.57 -1.08
CA CYS A 81 5.79 -0.10 0.12
C CYS A 81 4.95 -1.34 -0.23
N LEU A 82 4.03 -1.21 -1.18
CA LEU A 82 3.20 -2.33 -1.65
C LEU A 82 4.06 -3.45 -2.27
N TYR A 83 5.06 -3.10 -3.06
CA TYR A 83 6.01 -4.06 -3.64
C TYR A 83 6.78 -4.83 -2.55
N LEU A 84 7.34 -4.13 -1.57
CA LEU A 84 8.07 -4.75 -0.47
C LEU A 84 7.18 -5.61 0.45
N MET A 85 5.91 -5.22 0.63
CA MET A 85 4.91 -6.05 1.30
C MET A 85 4.68 -7.38 0.54
N GLY A 86 4.63 -7.34 -0.80
CA GLY A 86 4.51 -8.54 -1.64
C GLY A 86 5.72 -9.48 -1.54
N LEU A 87 6.90 -8.94 -1.23
CA LEU A 87 8.11 -9.71 -0.92
C LEU A 87 8.18 -10.21 0.53
N ASN A 88 7.13 -10.00 1.32
CA ASN A 88 7.02 -10.40 2.73
C ASN A 88 8.11 -9.81 3.65
N LEU A 89 8.62 -8.61 3.35
CA LEU A 89 9.54 -7.92 4.25
C LEU A 89 8.83 -7.50 5.55
N SER A 90 9.60 -7.46 6.65
CA SER A 90 9.10 -6.92 7.91
C SER A 90 8.86 -5.42 7.82
N GLY A 91 7.89 -4.89 8.58
CA GLY A 91 7.61 -3.46 8.58
C GLY A 91 8.81 -2.58 8.98
N LEU A 92 9.74 -3.13 9.78
CA LEU A 92 10.99 -2.44 10.12
C LEU A 92 11.94 -2.35 8.92
N GLN A 93 12.07 -3.44 8.15
CA GLN A 93 12.87 -3.42 6.92
C GLN A 93 12.25 -2.49 5.89
N ILE A 94 10.92 -2.52 5.73
CA ILE A 94 10.21 -1.58 4.83
C ILE A 94 10.50 -0.12 5.21
N ALA A 95 10.47 0.21 6.51
CA ALA A 95 10.82 1.56 6.96
C ALA A 95 12.26 1.95 6.61
N GLN A 96 13.21 1.00 6.71
CA GLN A 96 14.61 1.22 6.38
C GLN A 96 14.82 1.40 4.87
N GLU A 97 14.26 0.49 4.05
CA GLU A 97 14.39 0.53 2.59
C GLU A 97 13.73 1.77 1.96
N LEU A 98 12.66 2.28 2.58
CA LEU A 98 11.97 3.48 2.12
C LEU A 98 12.46 4.77 2.81
N GLU A 99 13.39 4.68 3.75
CA GLU A 99 13.88 5.81 4.54
C GLU A 99 12.75 6.64 5.21
N VAL A 100 11.66 5.97 5.61
CA VAL A 100 10.53 6.60 6.32
C VAL A 100 10.54 6.26 7.80
N ASN A 101 9.82 7.03 8.61
CA ASN A 101 9.67 6.69 10.02
C ASN A 101 8.98 5.32 10.17
N LYS A 102 9.37 4.54 11.18
CA LYS A 102 8.76 3.23 11.49
C LYS A 102 7.25 3.32 11.69
N ASP A 103 6.77 4.40 12.30
CA ASP A 103 5.35 4.60 12.55
C ASP A 103 4.59 4.96 11.27
N ASP A 104 5.22 5.73 10.37
CA ASP A 104 4.67 6.01 9.03
C ASP A 104 4.60 4.72 8.21
N ALA A 105 5.68 3.94 8.16
CA ALA A 105 5.68 2.64 7.48
C ALA A 105 4.58 1.71 8.03
N ARG A 106 4.40 1.65 9.35
CA ARG A 106 3.33 0.87 9.97
C ARG A 106 1.95 1.35 9.55
N ALA A 107 1.72 2.66 9.54
CA ALA A 107 0.46 3.25 9.08
C ALA A 107 0.18 2.92 7.60
N MET A 108 1.18 3.08 6.73
CA MET A 108 1.10 2.73 5.32
C MET A 108 0.76 1.26 5.11
N ILE A 109 1.51 0.36 5.76
CA ILE A 109 1.30 -1.10 5.68
C ILE A 109 -0.10 -1.47 6.14
N ARG A 110 -0.58 -0.85 7.22
CA ARG A 110 -1.92 -1.10 7.75
C ARG A 110 -3.00 -0.71 6.74
N GLN A 111 -2.94 0.50 6.20
CA GLN A 111 -3.93 0.97 5.22
C GLN A 111 -3.93 0.12 3.94
N LEU A 112 -2.75 -0.21 3.41
CA LEU A 112 -2.61 -1.09 2.25
C LEU A 112 -3.21 -2.48 2.53
N ARG A 113 -2.91 -3.05 3.70
CA ARG A 113 -3.42 -4.37 4.10
C ARG A 113 -4.93 -4.38 4.28
N GLU A 114 -5.49 -3.35 4.91
CA GLU A 114 -6.94 -3.20 5.07
C GLU A 114 -7.63 -3.14 3.69
N GLY A 115 -7.07 -2.37 2.75
CA GLY A 115 -7.58 -2.31 1.38
C GLY A 115 -7.52 -3.64 0.63
N ILE A 116 -6.44 -4.41 0.79
CA ILE A 116 -6.29 -5.75 0.20
C ILE A 116 -7.31 -6.73 0.78
N ILE A 117 -7.50 -6.73 2.10
CA ILE A 117 -8.46 -7.61 2.78
C ILE A 117 -9.89 -7.28 2.34
N ALA A 118 -10.25 -5.99 2.28
CA ALA A 118 -11.59 -5.56 1.87
C ALA A 118 -11.94 -5.95 0.43
N ARG A 119 -10.95 -6.08 -0.45
CA ARG A 119 -11.12 -6.49 -1.86
C ARG A 119 -10.98 -7.99 -2.08
N ARG A 120 -10.62 -8.76 -1.06
CA ARG A 120 -10.50 -10.22 -1.19
C ARG A 120 -11.89 -10.79 -1.47
N PRO A 121 -12.08 -11.52 -2.59
CA PRO A 121 -13.38 -12.12 -2.89
C PRO A 121 -13.73 -13.16 -1.82
N PRO A 122 -15.04 -13.37 -1.53
CA PRO A 122 -15.46 -14.46 -0.67
C PRO A 122 -15.00 -15.78 -1.29
N VAL A 123 -14.42 -16.65 -0.47
CA VAL A 123 -13.98 -17.97 -0.90
C VAL A 123 -15.16 -18.93 -0.77
N ALA A 124 -15.64 -19.47 -1.88
CA ALA A 124 -16.56 -20.59 -1.91
C ALA A 124 -15.74 -21.87 -2.19
N LEU A 125 -15.85 -22.86 -1.30
CA LEU A 125 -15.16 -24.13 -1.42
C LEU A 125 -16.14 -25.18 -1.98
N GLU A 126 -15.72 -25.91 -3.01
CA GLU A 126 -16.54 -26.93 -3.68
C GLU A 126 -15.69 -28.17 -3.99
N GLY A 127 -16.31 -29.36 -3.94
CA GLY A 127 -15.64 -30.62 -4.21
C GLY A 127 -14.82 -31.15 -3.02
N GLU A 128 -13.64 -31.69 -3.31
CA GLU A 128 -12.71 -32.20 -2.31
C GLU A 128 -11.82 -31.06 -1.79
N VAL A 129 -11.82 -30.84 -0.48
CA VAL A 129 -11.14 -29.72 0.18
C VAL A 129 -10.12 -30.25 1.18
N GLU A 130 -8.87 -29.82 1.03
CA GLU A 130 -7.80 -30.09 2.00
C GLU A 130 -7.62 -28.88 2.93
N CYS A 131 -7.50 -29.15 4.22
CA CYS A 131 -7.23 -28.16 5.25
C CYS A 131 -5.90 -28.51 5.94
N ASP A 132 -4.96 -27.58 5.90
CA ASP A 132 -3.71 -27.65 6.65
C ASP A 132 -3.66 -26.52 7.69
N GLU A 133 -2.88 -26.71 8.75
CA GLU A 133 -2.76 -25.75 9.84
C GLU A 133 -1.32 -25.26 10.03
N VAL A 134 -1.19 -23.97 10.34
CA VAL A 134 0.09 -23.37 10.72
C VAL A 134 -0.03 -22.68 12.07
N TYR A 135 0.93 -22.98 12.95
CA TYR A 135 1.00 -22.37 14.27
C TYR A 135 1.83 -21.09 14.21
N VAL A 136 1.16 -19.95 14.37
CA VAL A 136 1.81 -18.62 14.40
C VAL A 136 1.78 -18.06 15.81
N VAL A 137 2.94 -17.63 16.32
CA VAL A 137 3.02 -16.95 17.62
C VAL A 137 2.55 -15.49 17.45
N ALA A 138 1.29 -15.22 17.80
CA ALA A 138 0.70 -13.88 17.77
C ALA A 138 1.06 -13.02 19.00
N GLY A 139 2.37 -12.88 19.24
CA GLY A 139 2.90 -12.17 20.42
C GLY A 139 2.60 -12.88 21.75
N HIS A 140 3.08 -12.30 22.85
CA HIS A 140 2.98 -12.92 24.18
C HIS A 140 1.93 -12.26 25.07
N LYS A 141 0.95 -11.55 24.49
CA LYS A 141 -0.09 -10.79 25.22
C LYS A 141 0.47 -9.89 26.34
N GLY A 142 1.63 -9.27 26.11
CA GLY A 142 2.30 -8.44 27.12
C GLY A 142 3.17 -9.20 28.12
N HIS A 143 3.31 -10.52 27.99
CA HIS A 143 4.16 -11.37 28.83
C HIS A 143 5.35 -11.99 28.07
N PRO A 144 6.29 -11.18 27.55
CA PRO A 144 7.42 -11.69 26.78
C PRO A 144 8.31 -12.64 27.61
N GLU A 145 8.37 -12.44 28.92
CA GLU A 145 9.15 -13.28 29.84
C GLU A 145 8.59 -14.71 29.96
N ALA A 146 7.28 -14.91 29.78
CA ALA A 146 6.65 -16.24 29.89
C ALA A 146 7.05 -17.18 28.75
N VAL A 147 7.64 -16.65 27.68
CA VAL A 147 7.96 -17.38 26.45
C VAL A 147 9.43 -17.22 26.05
N LYS A 148 10.25 -16.55 26.87
CA LYS A 148 11.70 -16.61 26.72
C LYS A 148 12.13 -18.07 26.78
N LYS A 149 12.69 -18.59 25.68
CA LYS A 149 13.40 -19.87 25.71
C LYS A 149 14.46 -19.74 26.81
N LYS A 150 14.37 -20.56 27.85
CA LYS A 150 15.50 -20.79 28.74
C LYS A 150 16.65 -21.23 27.84
N ALA A 151 17.71 -20.44 27.77
CA ALA A 151 18.94 -20.90 27.14
C ALA A 151 19.30 -22.21 27.83
N GLY A 152 19.19 -23.32 27.09
CA GLY A 152 19.71 -24.59 27.58
C GLY A 152 21.19 -24.41 27.88
N PRO A 153 21.75 -25.10 28.88
CA PRO A 153 23.18 -25.04 29.12
C PRO A 153 23.92 -25.34 27.80
N PRO A 154 25.05 -24.66 27.53
CA PRO A 154 25.86 -24.98 26.37
C PRO A 154 26.13 -26.48 26.39
N ALA A 155 25.89 -27.15 25.26
CA ALA A 155 26.21 -28.57 25.13
C ALA A 155 27.68 -28.75 25.50
N ALA A 156 27.95 -29.50 26.57
CA ALA A 156 29.28 -30.01 26.85
C ALA A 156 29.71 -30.87 25.65
N GLY A 157 30.92 -30.61 25.16
CA GLY A 157 31.33 -30.96 23.81
C GLY A 157 31.54 -32.45 23.52
N ALA A 158 31.99 -32.68 22.29
CA ALA A 158 32.92 -33.73 21.87
C ALA A 158 33.75 -33.17 20.72
#